data_AF-A0A1F8UW47-F1
#
_entry.id   AF-A0A1F8UW47-F1
#
_cell.length_a   1.000
_cell.length_b   1.000
_cell.length_c   1.000
_cell.angle_alpha   90.00
_cell.angle_beta   90.00
_cell.angle_gamma   90.00
#
_symmetry.space_group_name_H-M   'P 1'
#
loop_
_entity.id
_entity.type
_entity.pdbx_description
1 polymer ?
#
loop_
_entity_poly.entity_id
_entity_poly.type
_entity_poly.pdbx_seq_one_letter_code
_entity_poly.pdbx_strand_id
1 'polypeptide(L)'
;MKSIEKNNKNKILSPLILFGLAFFILPNFEIFDFMPDLIGFILLYFSLERIAEFDSRTEQARKLMLWFSLISGVRIIVALTSLSFSDSSDTMTVITIFAICEGILFFILANNFFEGLSYTLTRNESGNAIKTVSDAKFITMFFGFTKIGLNLIPSLFAILEVDKYQTQNLQYFQELEQIQNLAMLLCITISLIFGIYWFSVILKFYNTLRKDDEFIRFVSERYENEIAKNTKYLAKKHYMVAKITGLLSIIFLFTVQIDGQLLMPEFISGALVVFTAIILIQAYKKYSIHPLIGANKNIWIAAIVLTAIQVAAYFYRLTLTMEIYVKMSWQETLLLALFSAATGLLLAYIWLNLQIGFRQAEEELYNVNLKNRYEWQKYTAIGFILLRTITLAAPPARKYLGGFEIVFLIAWIVTYMWYLNKTNNE
;
A
#
# COMPACT_ATOMS: atom_id res chain seq x y z
N MET A 1 37.11 -15.83 2.76
CA MET A 1 36.59 -15.34 4.07
C MET A 1 36.01 -13.93 3.98
N LYS A 2 36.78 -12.88 3.66
CA LYS A 2 36.26 -11.49 3.55
C LYS A 2 35.07 -11.30 2.59
N SER A 3 35.02 -12.06 1.47
CA SER A 3 33.91 -12.02 0.52
C SER A 3 32.62 -12.64 1.08
N ILE A 4 32.73 -13.73 1.84
CA ILE A 4 31.61 -14.45 2.46
C ILE A 4 31.03 -13.62 3.61
N GLU A 5 31.90 -13.05 4.43
CA GLU A 5 31.54 -12.16 5.54
C GLU A 5 30.85 -10.88 5.03
N LYS A 6 31.37 -10.24 3.98
CA LYS A 6 30.71 -9.11 3.30
C LYS A 6 29.35 -9.50 2.72
N ASN A 7 29.20 -10.72 2.22
CA ASN A 7 27.93 -11.22 1.69
C ASN A 7 26.90 -11.46 2.81
N ASN A 8 27.31 -11.95 3.97
CA ASN A 8 26.44 -12.12 5.13
C ASN A 8 26.01 -10.77 5.73
N LYS A 9 26.92 -9.79 5.81
CA LYS A 9 26.57 -8.40 6.20
C LYS A 9 25.51 -7.81 5.28
N ASN A 10 25.67 -7.94 3.96
CA ASN A 10 24.72 -7.41 2.98
C ASN A 10 23.36 -8.15 2.99
N LYS A 11 23.35 -9.43 3.36
CA LYS A 11 22.12 -10.21 3.48
C LYS A 11 21.28 -9.82 4.71
N ILE A 12 21.93 -9.37 5.79
CA ILE A 12 21.27 -9.03 7.07
C ILE A 12 20.96 -7.54 7.15
N LEU A 13 21.96 -6.70 6.88
CA LEU A 13 21.86 -5.25 6.84
C LEU A 13 22.12 -4.78 5.42
N SER A 14 21.12 -4.97 4.56
CA SER A 14 21.23 -4.60 3.16
C SER A 14 21.44 -3.09 2.97
N PRO A 15 22.29 -2.66 2.03
CA PRO A 15 22.36 -1.25 1.62
C PRO A 15 21.01 -0.69 1.15
N LEU A 16 20.06 -1.56 0.75
CA LEU A 16 18.68 -1.20 0.43
C LEU A 16 17.97 -0.49 1.59
N ILE A 17 18.38 -0.72 2.85
CA ILE A 17 17.87 0.02 4.01
C ILE A 17 18.18 1.51 3.87
N LEU A 18 19.42 1.86 3.53
CA LEU A 18 19.85 3.26 3.37
C LEU A 18 19.15 3.91 2.18
N PHE A 19 19.00 3.18 1.06
CA PHE A 19 18.25 3.68 -0.08
C PHE A 19 16.80 3.94 0.29
N GLY A 20 16.12 3.00 0.96
CA GLY A 20 14.75 3.19 1.43
C GLY A 20 14.61 4.37 2.38
N LEU A 21 15.57 4.55 3.30
CA LEU A 21 15.59 5.67 4.24
C LEU A 21 15.79 7.02 3.55
N ALA A 22 16.54 7.06 2.45
CA ALA A 22 16.81 8.30 1.72
C ALA A 22 15.54 8.89 1.07
N PHE A 23 14.56 8.07 0.71
CA PHE A 23 13.27 8.55 0.19
C PHE A 23 12.56 9.46 1.20
N PHE A 24 12.64 9.17 2.50
CA PHE A 24 11.95 9.94 3.53
C PHE A 24 12.54 11.33 3.79
N ILE A 25 13.76 11.61 3.32
CA ILE A 25 14.43 12.92 3.51
C ILE A 25 13.63 14.03 2.81
N LEU A 26 12.98 13.69 1.70
CA LEU A 26 12.28 14.69 0.92
C LEU A 26 10.96 15.09 1.59
N PRO A 27 10.67 16.39 1.61
CA PRO A 27 9.42 16.90 2.15
C PRO A 27 8.24 16.54 1.26
N ASN A 28 7.07 16.35 1.88
CA ASN A 28 5.81 16.21 1.17
C ASN A 28 5.28 17.60 0.82
N PHE A 29 4.60 17.69 -0.32
CA PHE A 29 3.94 18.88 -0.83
C PHE A 29 2.43 18.66 -0.81
N GLU A 30 1.77 19.03 0.27
CA GLU A 30 0.33 18.81 0.45
C GLU A 30 -0.04 17.32 0.27
N ILE A 31 -0.71 16.98 -0.84
CA ILE A 31 -1.05 15.60 -1.22
C ILE A 31 0.05 14.98 -2.11
N PHE A 32 0.83 15.80 -2.82
CA PHE A 32 1.90 15.34 -3.69
C PHE A 32 3.16 14.98 -2.90
N ASP A 33 3.68 13.80 -3.17
CA ASP A 33 4.95 13.33 -2.64
C ASP A 33 5.98 13.30 -3.78
N PHE A 34 7.03 14.13 -3.70
CA PHE A 34 8.04 14.28 -4.76
C PHE A 34 8.85 12.99 -4.99
N MET A 35 9.05 12.19 -3.94
CA MET A 35 9.64 10.87 -4.04
C MET A 35 8.79 9.93 -3.21
N PRO A 36 8.09 8.96 -3.82
CA PRO A 36 7.10 8.16 -3.12
C PRO A 36 7.68 7.54 -1.84
N ASP A 37 7.21 7.99 -0.68
CA ASP A 37 7.42 7.34 0.62
C ASP A 37 6.99 5.86 0.51
N LEU A 38 6.03 5.55 -0.37
CA LEU A 38 5.66 4.21 -0.85
C LEU A 38 6.88 3.37 -1.26
N ILE A 39 7.77 3.89 -2.10
CA ILE A 39 8.97 3.16 -2.55
C ILE A 39 9.91 2.96 -1.36
N GLY A 40 10.10 3.99 -0.54
CA GLY A 40 10.91 3.93 0.67
C GLY A 40 10.48 2.80 1.61
N PHE A 41 9.19 2.72 1.93
CA PHE A 41 8.64 1.69 2.81
C PHE A 41 8.67 0.27 2.20
N ILE A 42 8.48 0.13 0.88
CA ILE A 42 8.62 -1.16 0.19
C ILE A 42 10.07 -1.65 0.27
N LEU A 43 11.04 -0.76 0.04
CA LEU A 43 12.47 -1.11 0.16
C LEU A 43 12.83 -1.53 1.59
N LEU A 44 12.29 -0.83 2.60
CA LEU A 44 12.44 -1.20 4.01
C LEU A 44 11.80 -2.55 4.33
N TYR A 45 10.60 -2.83 3.81
CA TYR A 45 9.90 -4.09 4.00
C TYR A 45 10.75 -5.29 3.55
N PHE A 46 11.33 -5.22 2.34
CA PHE A 46 12.16 -6.31 1.81
C PHE A 46 13.52 -6.41 2.51
N SER A 47 14.11 -5.27 2.87
CA SER A 47 15.46 -5.25 3.44
C SER A 47 15.53 -5.69 4.90
N LEU A 48 14.44 -5.55 5.66
CA LEU A 48 14.34 -5.97 7.07
C LEU A 48 13.83 -7.40 7.26
N GLU A 49 13.69 -8.19 6.18
CA GLU A 49 13.10 -9.53 6.24
C GLU A 49 13.75 -10.41 7.32
N ARG A 50 15.08 -10.45 7.38
CA ARG A 50 15.82 -11.32 8.31
C ARG A 50 15.74 -10.86 9.75
N ILE A 51 15.83 -9.56 9.99
CA ILE A 51 15.78 -8.97 11.34
C ILE A 51 14.39 -9.14 11.96
N ALA A 52 13.35 -9.11 11.12
CA ALA A 52 11.96 -9.28 11.52
C ALA A 52 11.61 -10.70 12.03
N GLU A 53 12.45 -11.71 11.82
CA GLU A 53 12.15 -13.08 12.23
C GLU A 53 12.57 -13.39 13.67
N PHE A 54 13.35 -12.52 14.32
CA PHE A 54 13.86 -12.78 15.67
C PHE A 54 12.92 -12.32 16.78
N ASP A 55 12.09 -11.31 16.50
CA ASP A 55 11.18 -10.74 17.48
C ASP A 55 9.82 -10.42 16.86
N SER A 56 8.75 -10.74 17.59
CA SER A 56 7.39 -10.49 17.12
C SER A 56 7.10 -8.99 16.89
N ARG A 57 7.77 -8.07 17.60
CA ARG A 57 7.60 -6.63 17.41
C ARG A 57 8.28 -6.16 16.14
N THR A 58 9.47 -6.66 15.80
CA THR A 58 10.11 -6.34 14.52
C THR A 58 9.34 -6.92 13.34
N GLU A 59 8.71 -8.09 13.50
CA GLU A 59 7.78 -8.65 12.52
C GLU A 59 6.56 -7.76 12.31
N GLN A 60 5.93 -7.29 13.40
CA GLN A 60 4.80 -6.37 13.34
C GLN A 60 5.20 -5.04 12.69
N ALA A 61 6.35 -4.47 13.05
CA ALA A 61 6.87 -3.26 12.42
C ALA A 61 7.07 -3.44 10.91
N ARG A 62 7.59 -4.59 10.47
CA ARG A 62 7.72 -4.92 9.05
C ARG A 62 6.34 -4.97 8.37
N LYS A 63 5.34 -5.60 8.99
CA LYS A 63 3.96 -5.61 8.45
C LYS A 63 3.38 -4.21 8.36
N LEU A 64 3.62 -3.35 9.35
CA LEU A 64 3.18 -1.95 9.36
C LEU A 64 3.86 -1.12 8.27
N MET A 65 5.11 -1.40 7.90
CA MET A 65 5.76 -0.74 6.73
C MET A 65 4.99 -0.99 5.44
N LEU A 66 4.43 -2.20 5.26
CA LEU A 66 3.59 -2.50 4.10
C LEU A 66 2.28 -1.69 4.14
N TRP A 67 1.62 -1.61 5.29
CA TRP A 67 0.43 -0.75 5.46
C TRP A 67 0.72 0.72 5.19
N PHE A 68 1.86 1.22 5.66
CA PHE A 68 2.33 2.55 5.34
C PHE A 68 2.54 2.78 3.85
N SER A 69 3.17 1.83 3.16
CA SER A 69 3.38 1.93 1.72
C SER A 69 2.05 2.01 0.99
N LEU A 70 1.02 1.29 1.44
CA LEU A 70 -0.31 1.36 0.85
C LEU A 70 -0.96 2.71 1.09
N ILE A 71 -0.88 3.26 2.30
CA ILE A 71 -1.44 4.59 2.61
C ILE A 71 -0.76 5.68 1.80
N SER A 72 0.57 5.65 1.68
CA SER A 72 1.31 6.56 0.80
C SER A 72 0.92 6.37 -0.67
N GLY A 73 0.67 5.12 -1.11
CA GLY A 73 0.11 4.84 -2.43
C GLY A 73 -1.28 5.44 -2.64
N VAL A 74 -2.16 5.30 -1.64
CA VAL A 74 -3.49 5.93 -1.64
C VAL A 74 -3.38 7.46 -1.64
N ARG A 75 -2.38 8.04 -0.97
CA ARG A 75 -2.12 9.48 -1.05
C ARG A 75 -1.74 9.91 -2.47
N ILE A 76 -0.82 9.21 -3.14
CA ILE A 76 -0.42 9.53 -4.53
C ILE A 76 -1.61 9.43 -5.48
N ILE A 77 -2.44 8.41 -5.30
CA ILE A 77 -3.70 8.26 -6.03
C ILE A 77 -4.58 9.49 -5.85
N VAL A 78 -4.82 9.87 -4.60
CA VAL A 78 -5.69 10.99 -4.27
C VAL A 78 -5.09 12.28 -4.80
N ALA A 79 -3.76 12.42 -4.83
CA ALA A 79 -3.07 13.55 -5.46
C ALA A 79 -3.33 13.63 -6.98
N LEU A 80 -3.39 12.48 -7.64
CA LEU A 80 -3.66 12.41 -9.08
C LEU A 80 -5.13 12.70 -9.42
N THR A 81 -6.06 12.34 -8.52
CA THR A 81 -7.48 12.67 -8.69
C THR A 81 -7.83 14.08 -8.19
N SER A 82 -7.07 14.61 -7.22
CA SER A 82 -7.22 15.94 -6.63
C SER A 82 -6.92 17.08 -7.58
N LEU A 83 -6.28 16.82 -8.72
CA LEU A 83 -6.22 17.75 -9.86
C LEU A 83 -7.63 18.18 -10.34
N SER A 84 -8.68 17.51 -9.86
CA SER A 84 -10.10 17.82 -10.12
C SER A 84 -10.83 18.46 -8.92
N PHE A 85 -10.17 18.67 -7.78
CA PHE A 85 -10.80 19.36 -6.64
C PHE A 85 -11.01 20.83 -6.98
N SER A 86 -12.27 21.28 -6.91
CA SER A 86 -12.62 22.68 -7.14
C SER A 86 -12.39 23.54 -5.89
N ASP A 87 -12.46 22.93 -4.69
CA ASP A 87 -12.48 23.63 -3.41
C ASP A 87 -11.28 23.26 -2.51
N SER A 88 -10.67 24.27 -1.88
CA SER A 88 -9.51 24.14 -0.97
C SER A 88 -9.83 23.39 0.33
N SER A 89 -11.11 23.42 0.77
CA SER A 89 -11.61 22.70 1.95
C SER A 89 -11.49 21.17 1.83
N ASP A 90 -11.72 20.63 0.63
CA ASP A 90 -11.63 19.18 0.38
C ASP A 90 -10.18 18.70 0.48
N THR A 91 -9.26 19.47 -0.10
CA THR A 91 -7.82 19.25 -0.02
C THR A 91 -7.32 19.23 1.43
N MET A 92 -7.75 20.20 2.25
CA MET A 92 -7.41 20.26 3.67
C MET A 92 -7.92 19.03 4.44
N THR A 93 -9.17 18.61 4.20
CA THR A 93 -9.79 17.47 4.86
C THR A 93 -9.01 16.19 4.57
N VAL A 94 -8.67 15.97 3.30
CA VAL A 94 -7.87 14.82 2.86
C VAL A 94 -6.49 14.80 3.53
N ILE A 95 -5.77 15.92 3.53
CA ILE A 95 -4.43 16.02 4.14
C ILE A 95 -4.50 15.72 5.65
N THR A 96 -5.54 16.23 6.33
CA THR A 96 -5.74 16.01 7.77
C THR A 96 -5.98 14.54 8.08
N ILE A 97 -6.83 13.86 7.32
CA ILE A 97 -7.09 12.42 7.49
C ILE A 97 -5.80 11.62 7.32
N PHE A 98 -5.02 11.91 6.27
CA PHE A 98 -3.75 11.22 6.07
C PHE A 98 -2.74 11.53 7.18
N ALA A 99 -2.66 12.77 7.66
CA ALA A 99 -1.76 13.16 8.74
C ALA A 99 -2.05 12.40 10.04
N ILE A 100 -3.33 12.22 10.39
CA ILE A 100 -3.76 11.45 11.57
C ILE A 100 -3.39 9.96 11.39
N CYS A 101 -3.77 9.37 10.26
CA CYS A 101 -3.49 7.97 9.95
C CYS A 101 -1.98 7.67 9.97
N GLU A 102 -1.18 8.51 9.31
CA GLU A 102 0.27 8.38 9.28
C GLU A 102 0.87 8.61 10.67
N GLY A 103 0.41 9.60 11.44
CA GLY A 103 0.92 9.83 12.79
C GLY A 103 0.75 8.63 13.71
N ILE A 104 -0.45 8.05 13.73
CA ILE A 104 -0.77 6.86 14.55
C ILE A 104 0.08 5.67 14.12
N LEU A 105 0.10 5.36 12.82
CA LEU A 105 0.86 4.22 12.32
C LEU A 105 2.36 4.41 12.55
N PHE A 106 2.88 5.63 12.40
CA PHE A 106 4.32 5.92 12.47
C PHE A 106 4.80 5.69 13.89
N PHE A 107 4.01 6.15 14.86
CA PHE A 107 4.25 5.90 16.26
C PHE A 107 4.34 4.41 16.59
N ILE A 108 3.35 3.63 16.15
CA ILE A 108 3.33 2.18 16.41
C ILE A 108 4.51 1.49 15.71
N LEU A 109 4.80 1.86 14.46
CA LEU A 109 5.90 1.31 13.67
C LEU A 109 7.25 1.58 14.33
N ALA A 110 7.53 2.84 14.68
CA ALA A 110 8.80 3.23 15.28
C ALA A 110 9.00 2.53 16.64
N ASN A 111 7.98 2.50 17.50
CA ASN A 111 8.06 1.81 18.79
C ASN A 111 8.36 0.32 18.62
N ASN A 112 7.57 -0.38 17.81
CA ASN A 112 7.74 -1.82 17.61
C ASN A 112 9.09 -2.15 16.96
N PHE A 113 9.56 -1.33 16.02
CA PHE A 113 10.85 -1.54 15.35
C PHE A 113 12.03 -1.39 16.33
N PHE A 114 12.12 -0.24 17.00
CA PHE A 114 13.26 0.06 17.86
C PHE A 114 13.26 -0.79 19.14
N GLU A 115 12.10 -1.13 19.70
CA GLU A 115 12.03 -2.01 20.87
C GLU A 115 12.40 -3.46 20.54
N GLY A 116 11.89 -4.00 19.43
CA GLY A 116 12.25 -5.35 19.01
C GLY A 116 13.74 -5.46 18.63
N LEU A 117 14.31 -4.39 18.06
CA LEU A 117 15.74 -4.30 17.79
C LEU A 117 16.55 -4.21 19.09
N SER A 118 16.14 -3.38 20.06
CA SER A 118 16.77 -3.27 21.37
C SER A 118 16.77 -4.61 22.11
N TYR A 119 15.66 -5.35 22.08
CA TYR A 119 15.56 -6.67 22.69
C TYR A 119 16.56 -7.66 22.07
N THR A 120 16.62 -7.68 20.73
CA THR A 120 17.55 -8.56 20.00
C THR A 120 19.02 -8.21 20.32
N LEU A 121 19.35 -6.92 20.40
CA LEU A 121 20.70 -6.46 20.72
C LEU A 121 21.10 -6.75 22.18
N THR A 122 20.19 -6.53 23.13
CA THR A 122 20.42 -6.77 24.57
C THR A 122 20.66 -8.25 24.85
N ARG A 123 19.94 -9.13 24.16
CA ARG A 123 20.12 -10.59 24.27
C ARG A 123 21.50 -11.07 23.78
N ASN A 124 22.16 -10.28 22.95
CA ASN A 124 23.44 -10.62 22.32
C ASN A 124 24.63 -9.84 22.90
N GLU A 125 24.48 -9.18 24.06
CA GLU A 125 25.54 -8.42 24.74
C GLU A 125 26.22 -7.31 23.89
N SER A 126 25.57 -6.87 22.82
CA SER A 126 26.07 -5.84 21.88
C SER A 126 26.07 -4.42 22.45
N GLY A 127 26.97 -4.15 23.41
CA GLY A 127 26.95 -2.95 24.26
C GLY A 127 27.05 -1.60 23.54
N ASN A 128 27.68 -1.54 22.36
CA ASN A 128 27.86 -0.29 21.61
C ASN A 128 26.63 0.07 20.77
N ALA A 129 25.99 -0.91 20.14
CA ALA A 129 24.79 -0.70 19.33
C ALA A 129 23.59 -0.31 20.19
N ILE A 130 23.42 -0.94 21.37
CA ILE A 130 22.28 -0.71 22.28
C ILE A 130 22.16 0.78 22.67
N LYS A 131 23.29 1.43 23.00
CA LYS A 131 23.31 2.85 23.41
C LYS A 131 22.77 3.76 22.31
N THR A 132 23.04 3.44 21.06
CA THR A 132 22.61 4.24 19.91
C THR A 132 21.14 4.03 19.50
N VAL A 133 20.47 2.97 19.99
CA VAL A 133 19.07 2.65 19.62
C VAL A 133 18.11 3.70 20.18
N SER A 134 18.28 4.12 21.44
CA SER A 134 17.39 5.09 22.08
C SER A 134 17.44 6.45 21.37
N ASP A 135 18.65 6.91 21.05
CA ASP A 135 18.86 8.17 20.34
C ASP A 135 18.27 8.10 18.93
N ALA A 136 18.51 7.00 18.20
CA ALA A 136 17.94 6.79 16.88
C ALA A 136 16.39 6.75 16.91
N LYS A 137 15.80 6.12 17.94
CA LYS A 137 14.35 6.09 18.15
C LYS A 137 13.79 7.50 18.36
N PHE A 138 14.37 8.26 19.28
CA PHE A 138 13.93 9.61 19.59
C PHE A 138 13.99 10.53 18.37
N ILE A 139 15.13 10.55 17.68
CA ILE A 139 15.35 11.39 16.51
C ILE A 139 14.41 10.99 15.35
N THR A 140 14.13 9.70 15.18
CA THR A 140 13.17 9.22 14.17
C THR A 140 11.73 9.62 14.48
N MET A 141 11.30 9.48 15.74
CA MET A 141 9.96 9.93 16.15
C MET A 141 9.81 11.44 15.98
N PHE A 142 10.80 12.21 16.44
CA PHE A 142 10.81 13.67 16.30
C PHE A 142 10.71 14.10 14.84
N PHE A 143 11.55 13.51 13.96
CA PHE A 143 11.52 13.80 12.54
C PHE A 143 10.17 13.45 11.90
N GLY A 144 9.63 12.26 12.14
CA GLY A 144 8.37 11.84 11.51
C GLY A 144 7.19 12.71 11.91
N PHE A 145 7.04 13.06 13.19
CA PHE A 145 5.98 13.97 13.62
C PHE A 145 6.17 15.39 13.09
N THR A 146 7.43 15.86 13.01
CA THR A 146 7.74 17.16 12.42
C THR A 146 7.39 17.17 10.92
N LYS A 147 7.76 16.13 10.16
CA LYS A 147 7.43 15.99 8.73
C LYS A 147 5.91 16.00 8.51
N ILE A 148 5.15 15.25 9.31
CA ILE A 148 3.69 15.20 9.24
C ILE A 148 3.06 16.56 9.58
N GLY A 149 3.54 17.21 10.66
CA GLY A 149 3.05 18.53 11.06
C GLY A 149 3.34 19.62 10.03
N LEU A 150 4.56 19.66 9.49
CA LEU A 150 4.95 20.61 8.45
C LEU A 150 4.18 20.42 7.13
N ASN A 151 3.69 19.21 6.85
CA ASN A 151 2.81 18.97 5.70
C ASN A 151 1.37 19.48 5.93
N LEU A 152 0.93 19.57 7.19
CA LEU A 152 -0.42 20.03 7.56
C LEU A 152 -0.51 21.55 7.63
N ILE A 153 0.55 22.24 8.07
CA ILE A 153 0.51 23.69 8.31
C ILE A 153 0.04 24.50 7.08
N PRO A 154 0.55 24.27 5.86
CA PRO A 154 0.12 25.03 4.69
C PRO A 154 -1.36 24.82 4.35
N SER A 155 -1.91 23.63 4.59
CA SER A 155 -3.31 23.32 4.26
C SER A 155 -4.31 23.93 5.24
N LEU A 156 -3.89 24.32 6.44
CA LEU A 156 -4.74 25.03 7.41
C LEU A 156 -5.16 26.44 6.93
N PHE A 157 -4.44 27.02 5.96
CA PHE A 157 -4.84 28.30 5.35
C PHE A 157 -6.19 28.22 4.62
N ALA A 158 -6.62 27.03 4.20
CA ALA A 158 -7.95 26.80 3.62
C ALA A 158 -9.10 27.19 4.60
N ILE A 159 -8.88 27.16 5.92
CA ILE A 159 -9.88 27.61 6.90
C ILE A 159 -10.15 29.11 6.75
N LEU A 160 -9.10 29.89 6.45
CA LEU A 160 -9.19 31.34 6.26
C LEU A 160 -9.85 31.70 4.92
N GLU A 161 -9.93 30.75 3.98
CA GLU A 161 -10.62 30.93 2.71
C GLU A 161 -12.14 30.72 2.81
N VAL A 162 -12.68 30.22 3.92
CA VAL A 162 -14.14 30.03 4.09
C VAL A 162 -14.90 31.36 4.01
N ASP A 163 -14.24 32.48 4.34
CA ASP A 163 -14.78 33.85 4.21
C ASP A 163 -14.87 34.36 2.76
N LYS A 164 -14.41 33.56 1.78
CA LYS A 164 -14.47 33.85 0.33
C LYS A 164 -15.88 33.97 -0.21
N TYR A 165 -16.84 33.29 0.41
CA TYR A 165 -18.25 33.41 0.05
C TYR A 165 -18.94 34.63 0.68
N GLN A 166 -18.34 35.27 1.70
CA GLN A 166 -18.95 36.40 2.41
C GLN A 166 -18.38 37.77 2.00
N THR A 167 -17.10 37.81 1.60
CA THR A 167 -16.38 39.06 1.33
C THR A 167 -15.81 39.01 -0.08
N GLN A 168 -16.41 39.72 -1.04
CA GLN A 168 -15.94 39.78 -2.44
C GLN A 168 -14.60 40.54 -2.62
N ASN A 169 -13.69 40.49 -1.64
CA ASN A 169 -12.49 41.30 -1.57
C ASN A 169 -11.31 40.58 -2.24
N LEU A 170 -11.23 40.67 -3.57
CA LEU A 170 -10.25 39.99 -4.42
C LEU A 170 -8.78 40.20 -3.98
N GLN A 171 -8.44 41.38 -3.45
CA GLN A 171 -7.08 41.70 -3.01
C GLN A 171 -6.65 40.89 -1.78
N TYR A 172 -7.56 40.70 -0.82
CA TYR A 172 -7.30 39.90 0.38
C TYR A 172 -6.97 38.44 0.03
N PHE A 173 -7.64 37.85 -0.97
CA PHE A 173 -7.37 36.48 -1.39
C PHE A 173 -6.03 36.32 -2.09
N GLN A 174 -5.62 37.29 -2.91
CA GLN A 174 -4.31 37.26 -3.55
C GLN A 174 -3.17 37.35 -2.53
N GLU A 175 -3.34 38.17 -1.48
CA GLU A 175 -2.39 38.27 -0.37
C GLU A 175 -2.35 36.96 0.45
N LEU A 176 -3.50 36.33 0.68
CA LEU A 176 -3.60 35.08 1.42
C LEU A 176 -2.96 33.89 0.68
N GLU A 177 -3.18 33.79 -0.64
CA GLU A 177 -2.55 32.78 -1.51
C GLU A 177 -1.02 32.94 -1.53
N GLN A 178 -0.51 34.18 -1.56
CA GLN A 178 0.93 34.46 -1.47
C GLN A 178 1.51 34.01 -0.12
N ILE A 179 0.82 34.29 0.99
CA ILE A 179 1.26 33.86 2.33
C ILE A 179 1.25 32.33 2.44
N GLN A 180 0.23 31.65 1.90
CA GLN A 180 0.16 30.19 1.87
C GLN A 180 1.35 29.59 1.11
N ASN A 181 1.65 30.10 -0.08
CA ASN A 181 2.78 29.64 -0.88
C ASN A 181 4.14 29.87 -0.17
N LEU A 182 4.30 30.99 0.52
CA LEU A 182 5.49 31.26 1.33
C LEU A 182 5.60 30.32 2.54
N ALA A 183 4.49 30.09 3.25
CA ALA A 183 4.42 29.16 4.38
C ALA A 183 4.78 27.74 3.95
N MET A 184 4.29 27.32 2.78
CA MET A 184 4.60 26.04 2.16
C MET A 184 6.09 25.90 1.86
N LEU A 185 6.71 26.90 1.21
CA LEU A 185 8.14 26.89 0.91
C LEU A 185 9.00 26.83 2.18
N LEU A 186 8.59 27.55 3.23
CA LEU A 186 9.24 27.52 4.53
C LEU A 186 9.13 26.14 5.19
N CYS A 187 7.94 25.53 5.18
CA CYS A 187 7.72 24.19 5.74
C CYS A 187 8.54 23.10 5.03
N ILE A 188 8.60 23.16 3.70
CA ILE A 188 9.44 22.27 2.86
C ILE A 188 10.91 22.42 3.24
N THR A 189 11.39 23.67 3.38
CA THR A 189 12.79 23.95 3.71
C THR A 189 13.15 23.42 5.10
N ILE A 190 12.31 23.69 6.11
CA ILE A 190 12.54 23.20 7.48
C ILE A 190 12.50 21.66 7.53
N SER A 191 11.54 21.04 6.85
CA SER A 191 11.39 19.59 6.79
C SER A 191 12.63 18.94 6.17
N LEU A 192 13.18 19.52 5.10
CA LEU A 192 14.40 19.04 4.44
C LEU A 192 15.64 19.17 5.34
N ILE A 193 15.78 20.28 6.09
CA ILE A 193 16.89 20.46 7.05
C ILE A 193 16.84 19.36 8.14
N PHE A 194 15.65 19.13 8.72
CA PHE A 194 15.48 18.07 9.71
C PHE A 194 15.67 16.67 9.10
N GLY A 195 15.25 16.45 7.85
CA GLY A 195 15.45 15.20 7.13
C GLY A 195 16.92 14.86 6.93
N ILE A 196 17.75 15.83 6.55
CA ILE A 196 19.20 15.65 6.40
C ILE A 196 19.85 15.34 7.75
N TYR A 197 19.46 16.06 8.80
CA TYR A 197 19.98 15.82 10.15
C TYR A 197 19.60 14.42 10.65
N TRP A 198 18.33 14.04 10.53
CA TRP A 198 17.82 12.71 10.87
C TRP A 198 18.56 11.61 10.11
N PHE A 199 18.70 11.74 8.79
CA PHE A 199 19.38 10.75 7.96
C PHE A 199 20.85 10.59 8.35
N SER A 200 21.52 11.68 8.72
CA SER A 200 22.91 11.64 9.21
C SER A 200 23.05 10.84 10.51
N VAL A 201 22.10 10.98 11.44
CA VAL A 201 22.05 10.21 12.68
C VAL A 201 21.77 8.74 12.40
N ILE A 202 20.79 8.43 11.55
CA ILE A 202 20.45 7.05 11.20
C ILE A 202 21.55 6.35 10.40
N LEU A 203 22.30 7.08 9.57
CA LEU A 203 23.46 6.54 8.88
C LEU A 203 24.58 6.17 9.85
N LYS A 204 24.82 6.98 10.89
CA LYS A 204 25.74 6.62 11.99
C LYS A 204 25.26 5.38 12.75
N PHE A 205 23.97 5.32 13.06
CA PHE A 205 23.35 4.17 13.72
C PHE A 205 23.50 2.88 12.88
N TYR A 206 23.12 2.92 11.61
CA TYR A 206 23.26 1.79 10.67
C TYR A 206 24.72 1.32 10.55
N ASN A 207 25.67 2.26 10.44
CA ASN A 207 27.08 1.91 10.37
C ASN A 207 27.61 1.29 11.67
N THR A 208 27.06 1.68 12.83
CA THR A 208 27.38 1.09 14.13
C THR A 208 26.88 -0.36 14.18
N LEU A 209 25.63 -0.60 13.80
CA LEU A 209 25.06 -1.95 13.70
C LEU A 209 25.83 -2.85 12.71
N ARG A 210 26.26 -2.29 11.58
CA ARG A 210 26.97 -3.04 10.53
C ARG A 210 28.42 -3.41 10.92
N LYS A 211 29.01 -2.67 11.86
CA LYS A 211 30.34 -2.95 12.41
C LYS A 211 30.30 -3.97 13.56
N ASP A 212 29.11 -4.28 14.07
CA ASP A 212 28.93 -5.27 15.13
C ASP A 212 28.95 -6.69 14.54
N ASP A 213 30.14 -7.30 14.52
CA ASP A 213 30.35 -8.63 13.94
C ASP A 213 29.67 -9.74 14.77
N GLU A 214 29.54 -9.54 16.09
CA GLU A 214 28.87 -10.50 16.98
C GLU A 214 27.36 -10.54 16.68
N PHE A 215 26.74 -9.38 16.56
CA PHE A 215 25.34 -9.26 16.15
C PHE A 215 25.09 -9.92 14.78
N ILE A 216 25.92 -9.62 13.78
CA ILE A 216 25.75 -10.15 12.42
C ILE A 216 25.94 -11.67 12.39
N ARG A 217 26.95 -12.19 13.09
CA ARG A 217 27.20 -13.64 13.18
C ARG A 217 26.01 -14.35 13.82
N PHE A 218 25.53 -13.86 14.97
CA PHE A 218 24.39 -14.42 15.67
C PHE A 218 23.14 -14.47 14.79
N VAL A 219 22.80 -13.35 14.15
CA VAL A 219 21.64 -13.25 13.26
C VAL A 219 21.79 -14.21 12.06
N SER A 220 22.99 -14.33 11.50
CA SER A 220 23.25 -15.25 10.38
C SER A 220 23.07 -16.71 10.79
N GLU A 221 23.71 -17.13 11.87
CA GLU A 221 23.69 -18.51 12.34
C GLU A 221 22.29 -18.94 12.75
N ARG A 222 21.58 -18.09 13.49
CA ARG A 222 20.21 -18.38 13.92
C ARG A 222 19.25 -18.46 12.75
N TYR A 223 19.36 -17.55 11.78
CA TYR A 223 18.54 -17.60 10.56
C TYR A 223 18.79 -18.88 9.76
N GLU A 224 20.04 -19.28 9.58
CA GLU A 224 20.39 -20.51 8.84
C GLU A 224 19.97 -21.79 9.59
N ASN A 225 20.04 -21.79 10.92
CA ASN A 225 19.73 -22.96 11.72
C ASN A 225 18.25 -23.18 12.02
N GLU A 226 17.48 -22.12 12.26
CA GLU A 226 16.08 -22.21 12.69
C GLU A 226 15.10 -21.95 11.55
N ILE A 227 15.36 -20.93 10.71
CA ILE A 227 14.37 -20.39 9.77
C ILE A 227 14.59 -20.95 8.36
N ALA A 228 15.83 -20.94 7.87
CA ALA A 228 16.14 -21.35 6.50
C ALA A 228 15.81 -22.83 6.22
N LYS A 229 15.88 -23.69 7.25
CA LYS A 229 15.52 -25.12 7.15
C LYS A 229 14.01 -25.34 7.04
N ASN A 230 13.18 -24.40 7.51
CA ASN A 230 11.73 -24.52 7.49
C ASN A 230 11.14 -23.92 6.20
N THR A 231 11.29 -24.66 5.09
CA THR A 231 10.78 -24.27 3.77
C THR A 231 9.27 -24.07 3.76
N LYS A 232 8.51 -24.86 4.53
CA LYS A 232 7.05 -24.76 4.64
C LYS A 232 6.61 -23.45 5.32
N TYR A 233 7.29 -23.04 6.40
CA TYR A 233 7.02 -21.76 7.06
C TYR A 233 7.29 -20.58 6.13
N LEU A 234 8.44 -20.57 5.46
CA LEU A 234 8.79 -19.49 4.51
C LEU A 234 7.82 -19.39 3.34
N ALA A 235 7.31 -20.52 2.85
CA ALA A 235 6.30 -20.54 1.82
C ALA A 235 4.93 -20.02 2.29
N LYS A 236 4.48 -20.42 3.48
CA LYS A 236 3.27 -19.87 4.11
C LYS A 236 3.34 -18.36 4.25
N LYS A 237 4.51 -17.83 4.63
CA LYS A 237 4.76 -16.39 4.74
C LYS A 237 4.63 -15.67 3.40
N HIS A 238 5.28 -16.16 2.35
CA HIS A 238 5.16 -15.56 1.01
C HIS A 238 3.73 -15.65 0.47
N TYR A 239 3.05 -16.77 0.72
CA TYR A 239 1.64 -16.94 0.40
C TYR A 239 0.76 -15.93 1.12
N MET A 240 0.98 -15.68 2.42
CA MET A 240 0.21 -14.70 3.19
C MET A 240 0.38 -13.28 2.63
N VAL A 241 1.59 -12.91 2.22
CA VAL A 241 1.86 -11.60 1.58
C VAL A 241 1.17 -11.51 0.22
N ALA A 242 1.24 -12.56 -0.59
CA ALA A 242 0.54 -12.63 -1.88
C ALA A 242 -0.97 -12.55 -1.68
N LYS A 243 -1.51 -13.24 -0.68
CA LYS A 243 -2.92 -13.21 -0.31
C LYS A 243 -3.35 -11.80 0.06
N ILE A 244 -2.66 -11.14 1.00
CA ILE A 244 -2.96 -9.74 1.40
C ILE A 244 -2.92 -8.79 0.21
N THR A 245 -1.88 -8.89 -0.63
CA THR A 245 -1.75 -8.04 -1.84
C THR A 245 -2.88 -8.29 -2.82
N GLY A 246 -3.19 -9.56 -3.09
CA GLY A 246 -4.28 -9.97 -3.97
C GLY A 246 -5.67 -9.63 -3.43
N LEU A 247 -5.78 -9.30 -2.14
CA LEU A 247 -7.02 -8.79 -1.54
C LEU A 247 -7.09 -7.27 -1.61
N LEU A 248 -5.97 -6.58 -1.46
CA LEU A 248 -5.93 -5.13 -1.66
C LEU A 248 -6.30 -4.79 -3.11
N SER A 249 -5.87 -5.59 -4.09
CA SER A 249 -6.29 -5.39 -5.49
C SER A 249 -7.80 -5.39 -5.65
N ILE A 250 -8.52 -6.16 -4.81
CA ILE A 250 -9.97 -6.26 -4.84
C ILE A 250 -10.61 -4.96 -4.39
N ILE A 251 -10.06 -4.30 -3.38
CA ILE A 251 -10.56 -3.01 -2.90
C ILE A 251 -10.47 -1.97 -4.02
N PHE A 252 -9.35 -1.95 -4.76
CA PHE A 252 -9.18 -1.07 -5.93
C PHE A 252 -9.97 -1.51 -7.17
N LEU A 253 -10.59 -2.70 -7.14
CA LEU A 253 -11.57 -3.11 -8.14
C LEU A 253 -12.90 -2.36 -7.95
N PHE A 254 -13.21 -1.92 -6.73
CA PHE A 254 -14.42 -1.18 -6.42
C PHE A 254 -14.30 0.26 -6.90
N THR A 255 -15.22 0.65 -7.78
CA THR A 255 -15.30 1.99 -8.35
C THR A 255 -16.09 2.92 -7.45
N VAL A 256 -15.62 3.12 -6.21
CA VAL A 256 -16.28 4.05 -5.29
C VAL A 256 -16.35 5.42 -5.95
N GLN A 257 -17.58 5.94 -6.08
CA GLN A 257 -17.84 7.25 -6.67
C GLN A 257 -18.47 8.16 -5.63
N ILE A 258 -17.98 9.39 -5.55
CA ILE A 258 -18.58 10.48 -4.78
C ILE A 258 -18.89 11.57 -5.80
N ASP A 259 -20.14 12.04 -5.84
CA ASP A 259 -20.62 13.07 -6.78
C ASP A 259 -20.33 12.79 -8.26
N GLY A 260 -20.36 11.52 -8.66
CA GLY A 260 -20.16 11.08 -10.04
C GLY A 260 -18.69 11.04 -10.49
N GLN A 261 -17.75 11.37 -9.60
CA GLN A 261 -16.30 11.25 -9.85
C GLN A 261 -15.76 9.95 -9.27
N LEU A 262 -14.77 9.37 -9.95
CA LEU A 262 -14.14 8.10 -9.55
C LEU A 262 -13.12 8.37 -8.44
N LEU A 263 -13.35 7.83 -7.24
CA LEU A 263 -12.46 8.02 -6.08
C LEU A 263 -11.17 7.18 -6.19
N MET A 264 -11.27 5.98 -6.77
CA MET A 264 -10.17 5.01 -6.82
C MET A 264 -9.76 4.68 -8.26
N PRO A 265 -8.48 4.81 -8.63
CA PRO A 265 -7.97 4.47 -9.94
C PRO A 265 -7.88 2.96 -10.11
N GLU A 266 -8.66 2.45 -11.04
CA GLU A 266 -8.85 1.01 -11.26
C GLU A 266 -7.57 0.29 -11.68
N PHE A 267 -6.62 0.97 -12.34
CA PHE A 267 -5.38 0.35 -12.83
C PHE A 267 -4.51 -0.24 -11.70
N ILE A 268 -4.71 0.20 -10.46
CA ILE A 268 -3.97 -0.28 -9.29
C ILE A 268 -4.38 -1.68 -8.88
N SER A 269 -5.65 -2.04 -9.09
CA SER A 269 -6.08 -3.43 -8.97
C SER A 269 -5.20 -4.32 -9.86
N GLY A 270 -5.05 -3.96 -11.14
CA GLY A 270 -4.18 -4.67 -12.08
C GLY A 270 -2.72 -4.79 -11.61
N ALA A 271 -2.11 -3.67 -11.21
CA ALA A 271 -0.73 -3.64 -10.72
C ALA A 271 -0.51 -4.54 -9.48
N LEU A 272 -1.45 -4.53 -8.53
CA LEU A 272 -1.40 -5.36 -7.34
C LEU A 272 -1.59 -6.86 -7.64
N VAL A 273 -2.41 -7.21 -8.63
CA VAL A 273 -2.53 -8.61 -9.09
C VAL A 273 -1.23 -9.07 -9.76
N VAL A 274 -0.57 -8.22 -10.56
CA VAL A 274 0.76 -8.53 -11.13
C VAL A 274 1.79 -8.74 -10.02
N PHE A 275 1.82 -7.86 -9.01
CA PHE A 275 2.74 -7.97 -7.88
C PHE A 275 2.50 -9.27 -7.09
N THR A 276 1.24 -9.61 -6.85
CA THR A 276 0.81 -10.89 -6.24
C THR A 276 1.38 -12.09 -7.01
N ALA A 277 1.27 -12.05 -8.34
CA ALA A 277 1.77 -13.11 -9.21
C ALA A 277 3.30 -13.25 -9.16
N ILE A 278 4.04 -12.12 -9.07
CA ILE A 278 5.50 -12.10 -8.91
C ILE A 278 5.91 -12.74 -7.58
N ILE A 279 5.24 -12.39 -6.47
CA ILE A 279 5.54 -12.96 -5.14
C ILE A 279 5.38 -14.50 -5.18
N LEU A 280 4.31 -15.00 -5.80
CA LEU A 280 4.05 -16.44 -5.91
C LEU A 280 5.09 -17.14 -6.80
N ILE A 281 5.56 -16.52 -7.90
CA ILE A 281 6.68 -17.05 -8.70
C ILE A 281 7.96 -17.14 -7.86
N GLN A 282 8.30 -16.09 -7.13
CA GLN A 282 9.54 -16.06 -6.37
C GLN A 282 9.51 -17.11 -5.26
N ALA A 283 8.38 -17.26 -4.57
CA ALA A 283 8.17 -18.31 -3.60
C ALA A 283 8.30 -19.71 -4.21
N TYR A 284 7.71 -19.93 -5.40
CA TYR A 284 7.82 -21.18 -6.12
C TYR A 284 9.27 -21.52 -6.48
N LYS A 285 9.98 -20.60 -7.16
CA LYS A 285 11.37 -20.82 -7.61
C LYS A 285 12.32 -21.09 -6.45
N LYS A 286 12.06 -20.52 -5.28
CA LYS A 286 12.94 -20.59 -4.11
C LYS A 286 12.66 -21.78 -3.20
N TYR A 287 11.41 -22.22 -3.11
CA TYR A 287 10.98 -23.25 -2.16
C TYR A 287 10.45 -24.54 -2.83
N SER A 288 10.36 -24.59 -4.17
CA SER A 288 9.97 -25.76 -4.98
C SER A 288 8.62 -26.37 -4.59
N ILE A 289 7.64 -25.54 -4.24
CA ILE A 289 6.31 -25.99 -3.81
C ILE A 289 5.36 -26.02 -5.01
N HIS A 290 5.10 -27.24 -5.51
CA HIS A 290 4.25 -27.54 -6.68
C HIS A 290 2.85 -26.87 -6.73
N PRO A 291 2.09 -26.67 -5.63
CA PRO A 291 0.79 -25.98 -5.69
C PRO A 291 0.85 -24.55 -6.23
N LEU A 292 1.99 -23.88 -6.12
CA LEU A 292 2.18 -22.51 -6.60
C LEU A 292 2.25 -22.42 -8.13
N ILE A 293 2.37 -23.55 -8.86
CA ILE A 293 2.48 -23.63 -10.33
C ILE A 293 1.12 -23.47 -11.01
N GLY A 294 0.09 -24.17 -10.51
CA GLY A 294 -1.27 -24.14 -11.06
C GLY A 294 -1.93 -22.78 -10.83
N ALA A 295 -1.76 -22.22 -9.62
CA ALA A 295 -2.16 -20.86 -9.31
C ALA A 295 -1.40 -19.83 -10.18
N ASN A 296 -0.10 -20.03 -10.41
CA ASN A 296 0.73 -19.12 -11.22
C ASN A 296 0.18 -18.87 -12.62
N LYS A 297 -0.09 -19.95 -13.37
CA LYS A 297 -0.39 -19.85 -14.80
C LYS A 297 -1.70 -19.12 -15.05
N ASN A 298 -2.69 -19.37 -14.18
CA ASN A 298 -4.01 -18.75 -14.27
C ASN A 298 -3.99 -17.31 -13.73
N ILE A 299 -3.22 -17.02 -12.67
CA ILE A 299 -3.11 -15.67 -12.08
C ILE A 299 -2.33 -14.71 -12.99
N TRP A 300 -1.31 -15.16 -13.73
CA TRP A 300 -0.54 -14.28 -14.63
C TRP A 300 -1.32 -13.83 -15.86
N ILE A 301 -2.03 -14.77 -16.50
CA ILE A 301 -2.89 -14.46 -17.65
C ILE A 301 -4.02 -13.52 -17.20
N ALA A 302 -4.57 -13.78 -16.01
CA ALA A 302 -5.50 -12.88 -15.35
C ALA A 302 -4.91 -11.48 -15.10
N ALA A 303 -3.72 -11.39 -14.51
CA ALA A 303 -3.11 -10.11 -14.13
C ALA A 303 -2.89 -9.18 -15.33
N ILE A 304 -2.30 -9.70 -16.40
CA ILE A 304 -1.94 -8.91 -17.59
C ILE A 304 -3.20 -8.42 -18.31
N VAL A 305 -4.19 -9.31 -18.50
CA VAL A 305 -5.42 -8.96 -19.20
C VAL A 305 -6.30 -8.03 -18.35
N LEU A 306 -6.38 -8.25 -17.03
CA LEU A 306 -7.14 -7.38 -16.12
C LEU A 306 -6.55 -5.97 -16.06
N THR A 307 -5.22 -5.85 -16.03
CA THR A 307 -4.54 -4.54 -16.02
C THR A 307 -4.79 -3.78 -17.32
N ALA A 308 -4.67 -4.44 -18.48
CA ALA A 308 -4.93 -3.82 -19.78
C ALA A 308 -6.38 -3.32 -19.91
N ILE A 309 -7.36 -4.15 -19.49
CA ILE A 309 -8.78 -3.80 -19.53
C ILE A 309 -9.11 -2.67 -18.57
N GLN A 310 -8.53 -2.65 -17.36
CA GLN A 310 -8.79 -1.61 -16.38
C GLN A 310 -8.19 -0.27 -16.76
N VAL A 311 -6.99 -0.26 -17.33
CA VAL A 311 -6.40 0.97 -17.90
C VAL A 311 -7.29 1.51 -19.01
N ALA A 312 -7.72 0.66 -19.95
CA ALA A 312 -8.63 1.06 -21.02
C ALA A 312 -9.98 1.57 -20.49
N ALA A 313 -10.59 0.87 -19.52
CA ALA A 313 -11.85 1.25 -18.91
C ALA A 313 -11.76 2.56 -18.10
N TYR A 314 -10.64 2.79 -17.41
CA TYR A 314 -10.38 4.03 -16.67
C TYR A 314 -10.28 5.23 -17.62
N PHE A 315 -9.45 5.14 -18.66
CA PHE A 315 -9.35 6.20 -19.67
C PHE A 315 -10.65 6.41 -20.45
N TYR A 316 -11.40 5.34 -20.72
CA TYR A 316 -12.71 5.44 -21.34
C TYR A 316 -13.73 6.13 -20.44
N ARG A 317 -13.72 5.90 -19.13
CA ARG A 317 -14.62 6.58 -18.19
C ARG A 317 -14.27 8.05 -17.97
N LEU A 318 -12.99 8.40 -18.03
CA LEU A 318 -12.54 9.80 -18.01
C LEU A 318 -13.04 10.58 -19.23
N THR A 319 -13.12 9.93 -20.40
CA THR A 319 -13.56 10.58 -21.65
C THR A 319 -15.07 10.52 -21.86
N LEU A 320 -15.76 9.51 -21.36
CA LEU A 320 -17.21 9.34 -21.55
C LEU A 320 -18.02 10.14 -20.52
N THR A 321 -18.25 11.42 -20.80
CA THR A 321 -19.18 12.26 -20.02
C THR A 321 -20.64 11.93 -20.34
N MET A 322 -21.55 12.24 -19.41
CA MET A 322 -22.99 12.07 -19.62
C MET A 322 -23.49 12.81 -20.88
N GLU A 323 -22.86 13.93 -21.23
CA GLU A 323 -23.16 14.68 -22.45
C GLU A 323 -22.82 13.93 -23.73
N ILE A 324 -21.74 13.14 -23.73
CA ILE A 324 -21.34 12.31 -24.88
C ILE A 324 -22.27 11.11 -24.99
N TYR A 325 -22.62 10.47 -23.87
CA TYR A 325 -23.53 9.32 -23.86
C TYR A 325 -24.93 9.66 -24.40
N VAL A 326 -25.51 10.80 -24.02
CA VAL A 326 -26.83 11.22 -24.50
C VAL A 326 -26.83 11.52 -26.01
N LYS A 327 -25.68 11.85 -26.58
CA LYS A 327 -25.51 12.12 -28.03
C LYS A 327 -25.21 10.85 -28.85
N MET A 328 -25.00 9.70 -28.21
CA MET A 328 -24.72 8.45 -28.90
C MET A 328 -25.94 7.94 -29.67
N SER A 329 -25.68 7.42 -30.87
CA SER A 329 -26.64 6.65 -31.64
C SER A 329 -26.98 5.33 -30.92
N TRP A 330 -28.10 4.70 -31.32
CA TRP A 330 -28.49 3.40 -30.78
C TRP A 330 -27.44 2.31 -31.06
N GLN A 331 -26.69 2.42 -32.17
CA GLN A 331 -25.64 1.47 -32.57
C GLN A 331 -24.43 1.58 -31.64
N GLU A 332 -24.00 2.82 -31.32
CA GLU A 332 -22.90 3.08 -30.39
C GLU A 332 -23.26 2.65 -28.97
N THR A 333 -24.50 2.86 -28.55
CA THR A 333 -25.02 2.41 -27.24
C THR A 333 -25.02 0.88 -27.16
N LEU A 334 -25.43 0.19 -28.22
CA LEU A 334 -25.42 -1.27 -28.28
C LEU A 334 -23.99 -1.83 -28.28
N LEU A 335 -23.07 -1.19 -29.01
CA LEU A 335 -21.66 -1.58 -29.03
C LEU A 335 -21.00 -1.38 -27.65
N LEU A 336 -21.33 -0.29 -26.95
CA LEU A 336 -20.92 -0.05 -25.57
C LEU A 336 -21.45 -1.13 -24.62
N ALA A 337 -22.72 -1.50 -24.73
CA ALA A 337 -23.30 -2.56 -23.90
C ALA A 337 -22.63 -3.92 -24.14
N LEU A 338 -22.33 -4.28 -25.40
CA LEU A 338 -21.60 -5.50 -25.75
C LEU A 338 -20.16 -5.50 -25.22
N PHE A 339 -19.46 -4.37 -25.33
CA PHE A 339 -18.09 -4.24 -24.81
C PHE A 339 -18.08 -4.32 -23.27
N SER A 340 -19.08 -3.71 -22.62
CA SER A 340 -19.27 -3.79 -21.18
C SER A 340 -19.56 -5.23 -20.72
N ALA A 341 -20.43 -5.95 -21.44
CA ALA A 341 -20.71 -7.36 -21.14
C ALA A 341 -19.46 -8.25 -21.33
N ALA A 342 -18.70 -8.05 -22.41
CA ALA A 342 -17.47 -8.79 -22.67
C ALA A 342 -16.42 -8.54 -21.58
N THR A 343 -16.23 -7.28 -21.16
CA THR A 343 -15.30 -6.94 -20.06
C THR A 343 -15.76 -7.50 -18.71
N GLY A 344 -17.07 -7.47 -18.43
CA GLY A 344 -17.66 -8.11 -17.24
C GLY A 344 -17.43 -9.62 -17.17
N LEU A 345 -17.71 -10.34 -18.25
CA LEU A 345 -17.46 -11.78 -18.34
C LEU A 345 -15.99 -12.14 -18.15
N LEU A 346 -15.11 -11.33 -18.74
CA LEU A 346 -13.67 -11.53 -18.64
C LEU A 346 -13.19 -11.28 -17.20
N LEU A 347 -13.65 -10.21 -16.55
CA LEU A 347 -13.40 -9.96 -15.12
C LEU A 347 -13.88 -11.12 -14.24
N ALA A 348 -15.07 -11.66 -14.50
CA ALA A 348 -15.61 -12.82 -13.77
C ALA A 348 -14.74 -14.07 -13.95
N TYR A 349 -14.32 -14.36 -15.18
CA TYR A 349 -13.42 -15.47 -15.48
C TYR A 349 -12.09 -15.34 -14.75
N ILE A 350 -11.47 -14.17 -14.80
CA ILE A 350 -10.21 -13.88 -14.12
C ILE A 350 -10.35 -14.07 -12.61
N TRP A 351 -11.40 -13.50 -12.04
CA TRP A 351 -11.67 -13.58 -10.62
C TRP A 351 -11.80 -15.00 -10.10
N LEU A 352 -12.63 -15.80 -10.80
CA LEU A 352 -12.86 -17.19 -10.46
C LEU A 352 -11.55 -17.98 -10.47
N ASN A 353 -10.70 -17.74 -11.46
CA ASN A 353 -9.40 -18.40 -11.56
C ASN A 353 -8.44 -17.99 -10.44
N LEU A 354 -8.42 -16.71 -10.05
CA LEU A 354 -7.61 -16.21 -8.95
C LEU A 354 -8.05 -16.83 -7.61
N GLN A 355 -9.35 -16.90 -7.36
CA GLN A 355 -9.93 -17.53 -6.16
C GLN A 355 -9.64 -19.04 -6.11
N ILE A 356 -9.76 -19.75 -7.24
CA ILE A 356 -9.42 -21.17 -7.32
C ILE A 356 -7.92 -21.38 -7.01
N GLY A 357 -7.05 -20.54 -7.56
CA GLY A 357 -5.61 -20.59 -7.30
C GLY A 357 -5.27 -20.35 -5.83
N PHE A 358 -5.90 -19.35 -5.20
CA PHE A 358 -5.73 -19.11 -3.76
C PHE A 358 -6.24 -20.26 -2.92
N ARG A 359 -7.43 -20.82 -3.21
CA ARG A 359 -7.99 -21.97 -2.50
C ARG A 359 -7.06 -23.17 -2.56
N GLN A 360 -6.62 -23.59 -3.75
CA GLN A 360 -5.76 -24.76 -3.93
C GLN A 360 -4.45 -24.62 -3.15
N ALA A 361 -3.80 -23.46 -3.23
CA ALA A 361 -2.59 -23.19 -2.48
C ALA A 361 -2.80 -23.25 -0.96
N GLU A 362 -3.96 -22.82 -0.48
CA GLU A 362 -4.31 -22.81 0.94
C GLU A 362 -4.66 -24.19 1.49
N GLU A 363 -5.45 -24.96 0.74
CA GLU A 363 -5.80 -26.35 1.08
C GLU A 363 -4.52 -27.20 1.18
N GLU A 364 -3.54 -26.99 0.31
CA GLU A 364 -2.27 -27.73 0.34
C GLU A 364 -1.29 -27.21 1.42
N LEU A 365 -1.19 -25.89 1.64
CA LEU A 365 -0.27 -25.33 2.64
C LEU A 365 -0.72 -25.62 4.08
N TYR A 366 -2.03 -25.61 4.32
CA TYR A 366 -2.62 -25.78 5.65
C TYR A 366 -3.25 -27.16 5.88
N ASN A 367 -3.40 -27.98 4.84
CA ASN A 367 -4.05 -29.29 4.90
C ASN A 367 -5.50 -29.22 5.44
N VAL A 368 -6.26 -28.23 4.95
CA VAL A 368 -7.65 -27.94 5.36
C VAL A 368 -8.55 -27.99 4.13
N ASN A 369 -9.79 -28.46 4.26
CA ASN A 369 -10.77 -28.38 3.18
C ASN A 369 -11.54 -27.05 3.26
N LEU A 370 -11.41 -26.21 2.23
CA LEU A 370 -11.93 -24.84 2.22
C LEU A 370 -13.07 -24.64 1.20
N LYS A 371 -13.59 -25.73 0.61
CA LYS A 371 -14.58 -25.71 -0.47
C LYS A 371 -15.80 -24.83 -0.18
N ASN A 372 -16.43 -24.99 0.99
CA ASN A 372 -17.62 -24.21 1.35
C ASN A 372 -17.29 -22.74 1.69
N ARG A 373 -16.05 -22.43 2.08
CA ARG A 373 -15.63 -21.08 2.50
C ARG A 373 -15.41 -20.14 1.29
N TYR A 374 -14.91 -20.67 0.16
CA TYR A 374 -14.68 -19.90 -1.07
C TYR A 374 -15.96 -19.67 -1.92
N GLU A 375 -17.03 -20.46 -1.74
CA GLU A 375 -18.27 -20.29 -2.52
C GLU A 375 -18.99 -18.96 -2.18
N TRP A 376 -19.02 -18.54 -0.91
CA TRP A 376 -19.60 -17.24 -0.53
C TRP A 376 -18.84 -16.03 -1.10
N GLN A 377 -17.52 -16.10 -1.12
CA GLN A 377 -16.66 -15.08 -1.73
C GLN A 377 -16.84 -15.02 -3.26
N LYS A 378 -17.13 -16.16 -3.87
CA LYS A 378 -17.46 -16.26 -5.29
C LYS A 378 -18.82 -15.61 -5.61
N TYR A 379 -19.87 -15.85 -4.82
CA TYR A 379 -21.18 -15.23 -5.06
C TYR A 379 -21.17 -13.70 -4.89
N THR A 380 -20.54 -13.21 -3.83
CA THR A 380 -20.40 -11.76 -3.58
C THR A 380 -19.63 -11.06 -4.71
N ALA A 381 -18.57 -11.69 -5.21
CA ALA A 381 -17.81 -11.15 -6.34
C ALA A 381 -18.55 -11.20 -7.67
N ILE A 382 -19.28 -12.28 -7.98
CA ILE A 382 -20.11 -12.36 -9.19
C ILE A 382 -21.19 -11.26 -9.17
N GLY A 383 -21.84 -11.06 -8.03
CA GLY A 383 -22.83 -9.99 -7.84
C GLY A 383 -22.23 -8.60 -8.12
N PHE A 384 -21.01 -8.35 -7.61
CA PHE A 384 -20.30 -7.10 -7.88
C PHE A 384 -19.94 -6.92 -9.36
N ILE A 385 -19.40 -7.96 -10.01
CA ILE A 385 -18.99 -7.88 -11.42
C ILE A 385 -20.22 -7.62 -12.32
N LEU A 386 -21.37 -8.22 -12.00
CA LEU A 386 -22.63 -7.94 -12.69
C LEU A 386 -23.06 -6.48 -12.49
N LEU A 387 -23.04 -5.97 -11.26
CA LEU A 387 -23.38 -4.58 -10.96
C LEU A 387 -22.47 -3.61 -11.75
N ARG A 388 -21.16 -3.88 -11.77
CA ARG A 388 -20.18 -3.09 -12.52
C ARG A 388 -20.38 -3.15 -14.03
N THR A 389 -20.77 -4.31 -14.55
CA THR A 389 -21.08 -4.50 -15.98
C THR A 389 -22.28 -3.64 -16.37
N ILE A 390 -23.29 -3.57 -15.50
CA ILE A 390 -24.49 -2.73 -15.69
C ILE A 390 -24.13 -1.24 -15.63
N THR A 391 -23.28 -0.81 -14.68
CA THR A 391 -22.87 0.61 -14.57
C THR A 391 -21.96 1.08 -15.70
N LEU A 392 -21.24 0.17 -16.35
CA LEU A 392 -20.50 0.41 -17.59
C LEU A 392 -21.43 0.51 -18.81
N ALA A 393 -22.37 -0.43 -18.94
CA ALA A 393 -23.30 -0.50 -20.07
C ALA A 393 -24.33 0.65 -20.08
N ALA A 394 -24.73 1.13 -18.89
CA ALA A 394 -25.69 2.21 -18.71
C ALA A 394 -25.13 3.27 -17.74
N PRO A 395 -24.34 4.25 -18.21
CA PRO A 395 -23.79 5.32 -17.38
C PRO A 395 -24.82 6.05 -16.49
N PRO A 396 -26.09 6.30 -16.92
CA PRO A 396 -27.10 6.91 -16.05
C PRO A 396 -27.47 6.08 -14.83
N ALA A 397 -27.33 4.75 -14.90
CA ALA A 397 -27.60 3.86 -13.77
C ALA A 397 -26.57 4.03 -12.65
N ARG A 398 -25.40 4.63 -12.92
CA ARG A 398 -24.34 4.89 -11.91
C ARG A 398 -24.86 5.69 -10.72
N LYS A 399 -25.68 6.72 -10.97
CA LYS A 399 -26.22 7.59 -9.91
C LYS A 399 -27.09 6.82 -8.90
N TYR A 400 -27.77 5.77 -9.37
CA TYR A 400 -28.68 4.97 -8.55
C TYR A 400 -28.01 3.73 -7.96
N LEU A 401 -27.01 3.17 -8.65
CA LEU A 401 -26.34 1.93 -8.28
C LEU A 401 -25.04 2.11 -7.50
N GLY A 402 -24.46 3.32 -7.47
CA GLY A 402 -23.20 3.59 -6.75
C GLY A 402 -23.24 3.25 -5.26
N GLY A 403 -24.39 3.45 -4.60
CA GLY A 403 -24.58 3.05 -3.20
C GLY A 403 -24.50 1.52 -2.99
N PHE A 404 -24.92 0.72 -3.97
CA PHE A 404 -24.82 -0.72 -3.91
C PHE A 404 -23.37 -1.20 -4.04
N GLU A 405 -22.51 -0.50 -4.80
CA GLU A 405 -21.06 -0.82 -4.88
C GLU A 405 -20.39 -0.75 -3.50
N ILE A 406 -20.76 0.25 -2.69
CA ILE A 406 -20.27 0.41 -1.31
C ILE A 406 -20.80 -0.71 -0.41
N VAL A 407 -22.09 -1.06 -0.53
CA VAL A 407 -22.68 -2.16 0.25
C VAL A 407 -22.01 -3.49 -0.09
N PHE A 408 -21.74 -3.77 -1.37
CA PHE A 408 -21.01 -4.98 -1.79
C PHE A 408 -19.57 -4.97 -1.30
N LEU A 409 -18.87 -3.83 -1.30
CA LEU A 409 -17.53 -3.69 -0.73
C LEU A 409 -17.54 -4.02 0.76
N ILE A 410 -18.46 -3.41 1.52
CA ILE A 410 -18.57 -3.65 2.98
C ILE A 410 -18.94 -5.12 3.23
N ALA A 411 -19.91 -5.68 2.52
CA ALA A 411 -20.30 -7.08 2.66
C ALA A 411 -19.12 -8.02 2.38
N TRP A 412 -18.32 -7.72 1.36
CA TRP A 412 -17.12 -8.46 1.01
C TRP A 412 -16.03 -8.34 2.08
N ILE A 413 -15.74 -7.13 2.57
CA ILE A 413 -14.78 -6.91 3.66
C ILE A 413 -15.22 -7.65 4.93
N VAL A 414 -16.51 -7.59 5.28
CA VAL A 414 -17.05 -8.24 6.48
C VAL A 414 -16.97 -9.76 6.38
N THR A 415 -17.38 -10.36 5.25
CA THR A 415 -17.24 -11.81 5.03
C THR A 415 -15.78 -12.23 5.03
N TYR A 416 -14.88 -11.39 4.52
CA TYR A 416 -13.46 -11.66 4.48
C TYR A 416 -12.77 -11.52 5.86
N MET A 417 -13.09 -10.47 6.63
CA MET A 417 -12.58 -10.25 7.99
C MET A 417 -13.06 -11.33 8.97
N TRP A 418 -14.33 -11.73 8.85
CA TRP A 418 -14.87 -12.87 9.57
C TRP A 418 -14.08 -14.15 9.27
N TYR A 419 -13.65 -14.31 8.02
CA TYR A 419 -12.84 -15.43 7.58
C TYR A 419 -11.38 -15.39 8.11
N LEU A 420 -10.70 -14.24 8.08
CA LEU A 420 -9.35 -14.08 8.64
C LEU A 420 -9.29 -14.41 10.14
N ASN A 421 -10.31 -14.00 10.89
CA ASN A 421 -10.35 -14.22 12.33
C ASN A 421 -10.56 -15.72 12.68
N LYS A 422 -11.17 -16.49 11.77
CA LYS A 422 -11.39 -17.93 11.97
C LYS A 422 -10.14 -18.76 11.63
N THR A 423 -9.32 -18.32 10.69
CA THR A 423 -8.06 -19.00 10.31
C THR A 423 -6.89 -18.81 11.30
N ASN A 424 -6.96 -17.84 12.21
CA ASN A 424 -5.94 -17.66 13.25
C ASN A 424 -6.26 -18.44 14.54
N ASN A 425 -7.47 -18.99 14.66
CA ASN A 425 -7.95 -19.74 15.83
C ASN A 425 -8.01 -21.27 15.60
N GLU A 426 -7.66 -21.74 14.40
CA GLU A 426 -7.46 -23.14 14.01
C GLU A 426 -5.98 -23.34 13.66
#